data_AF-A0A2P5DHG3-F1
#
_entry.id   AF-A0A2P5DHG3-F1
#
_cell.length_a   1.000
_cell.length_b   1.000
_cell.length_c   1.000
_cell.angle_alpha   90.00
_cell.angle_beta   90.00
_cell.angle_gamma   90.00
#
_symmetry.space_group_name_H-M   'P 1'
#
loop_
_entity.id
_entity.type
_entity.pdbx_description
1 polymer ?
#
loop_
_entity_poly.entity_id
_entity_poly.type
_entity_poly.pdbx_seq_one_letter_code
_entity_poly.pdbx_strand_id
1 'polypeptide(L)'
;MALVKYMGKFKETKRTDGISTSDIIMRVVKDYNQYVMRNLDRGYSRKELGVSYVKEKRLRVNMGLKRLRDRVKKHHEKVGEKIQIVARTAGMHRDEWVEKSDRLVAGFLEMFEERCHKMGTAIRERIQKRLRGQHFRGLMYNDDNEDELYEDSEEGYSSIEGEK
;
A
#
# COMPACT_ATOMS: atom_id res chain seq x y z
N MET A 1 -23.06 -66.28 32.86
CA MET A 1 -24.00 -65.47 33.67
C MET A 1 -23.45 -65.37 35.08
N ALA A 2 -23.49 -64.18 35.71
CA ALA A 2 -23.01 -64.01 37.09
C ALA A 2 -23.99 -64.64 38.11
N LEU A 3 -23.47 -65.22 39.20
CA LEU A 3 -24.22 -66.01 40.20
C LEU A 3 -25.44 -65.26 40.79
N VAL A 4 -25.29 -63.96 41.06
CA VAL A 4 -26.34 -63.09 41.62
C VAL A 4 -27.51 -62.88 40.64
N LYS A 5 -27.24 -62.90 39.33
CA LYS A 5 -28.27 -62.77 38.29
C LYS A 5 -29.08 -64.07 38.13
N TYR A 6 -28.43 -65.23 38.25
CA TYR A 6 -29.09 -66.54 38.19
C TYR A 6 -30.03 -66.79 39.37
N MET A 7 -29.65 -66.33 40.57
CA MET A 7 -30.47 -66.47 41.78
C MET A 7 -31.68 -65.51 41.85
N GLY A 8 -31.90 -64.67 40.83
CA GLY A 8 -33.00 -63.69 40.81
C GLY A 8 -32.87 -62.55 41.83
N LYS A 9 -31.70 -62.38 42.46
CA LYS A 9 -31.46 -61.36 43.50
C LYS A 9 -30.94 -60.03 42.96
N PHE A 10 -30.82 -59.87 41.64
CA PHE A 10 -30.31 -58.65 41.00
C PHE A 10 -31.45 -57.85 40.36
N LYS A 11 -31.68 -56.62 40.83
CA LYS A 11 -32.60 -55.66 40.21
C LYS A 11 -31.82 -54.72 39.30
N GLU A 12 -32.11 -54.74 38.00
CA GLU A 12 -31.43 -53.88 37.04
C GLU A 12 -31.80 -52.41 37.24
N THR A 13 -30.80 -51.53 37.26
CA THR A 13 -30.96 -50.07 37.27
C THR A 13 -30.55 -49.48 35.94
N LYS A 14 -31.17 -48.37 35.54
CA LYS A 14 -30.73 -47.60 34.37
C LYS A 14 -29.70 -46.55 34.80
N ARG A 15 -28.75 -46.29 33.92
CA ARG A 15 -27.75 -45.24 34.14
C ARG A 15 -28.37 -43.89 33.82
N THR A 16 -27.91 -42.84 34.49
CA THR A 16 -28.22 -41.47 34.11
C THR A 16 -27.28 -41.05 32.98
N ASP A 17 -27.85 -40.58 31.87
CA ASP A 17 -27.08 -40.12 30.72
C ASP A 17 -26.38 -38.78 31.04
N GLY A 18 -25.18 -38.58 30.50
CA GLY A 18 -24.41 -37.33 30.61
C GLY A 18 -23.79 -37.04 31.98
N ILE A 19 -23.95 -37.94 32.95
CA ILE A 19 -23.29 -37.87 34.26
C ILE A 19 -22.49 -39.15 34.50
N SER A 20 -21.18 -38.97 34.64
CA SER A 20 -20.23 -40.01 34.97
C SER A 20 -19.12 -39.42 35.82
N THR A 21 -18.49 -40.23 36.67
CA THR A 21 -17.25 -39.85 37.35
C THR A 21 -16.20 -39.41 36.31
N SER A 22 -16.08 -40.14 35.21
CA SER A 22 -15.18 -39.78 34.10
C SER A 22 -15.54 -38.43 33.47
N ASP A 23 -16.83 -38.14 33.26
CA ASP A 23 -17.28 -36.88 32.66
C ASP A 23 -16.95 -35.69 33.56
N ILE A 24 -17.14 -35.85 34.87
CA ILE A 24 -16.79 -34.82 35.86
C ILE A 24 -15.28 -34.60 35.88
N ILE A 25 -14.47 -35.68 35.94
CA ILE A 25 -13.00 -35.59 35.93
C ILE A 25 -12.51 -34.91 34.65
N MET A 26 -13.03 -35.29 33.48
CA MET A 26 -12.65 -34.68 32.21
C MET A 26 -12.97 -33.19 32.15
N ARG A 27 -14.10 -32.73 32.72
CA ARG A 27 -14.42 -31.30 32.82
C ARG A 27 -13.41 -30.54 33.68
N VAL A 28 -13.00 -31.11 34.81
CA VAL A 28 -12.01 -30.49 35.71
C VAL A 28 -10.63 -30.45 35.04
N VAL A 29 -10.22 -31.53 34.38
CA VAL A 29 -8.90 -31.65 33.73
C VAL A 29 -8.80 -30.76 32.48
N LYS A 30 -9.90 -30.55 31.75
CA LYS A 30 -9.94 -29.78 30.49
C LYS A 30 -9.26 -28.41 30.62
N ASP A 31 -9.51 -27.72 31.72
CA ASP A 31 -9.01 -26.36 31.95
C ASP A 31 -7.87 -26.33 32.99
N TYR A 32 -7.12 -27.43 33.14
CA TYR A 32 -5.99 -27.50 34.07
C TYR A 32 -4.98 -26.36 33.87
N ASN A 33 -4.67 -26.00 32.62
CA ASN A 33 -3.78 -24.87 32.33
C ASN A 33 -4.34 -23.53 32.86
N GLN A 34 -5.65 -23.35 32.86
CA GLN A 34 -6.30 -22.15 33.38
C GLN A 34 -6.24 -22.10 34.90
N TYR A 35 -6.45 -23.25 35.57
CA TYR A 35 -6.25 -23.38 37.02
C TYR A 35 -4.82 -22.99 37.41
N VAL A 36 -3.81 -23.54 36.74
CA VAL A 36 -2.40 -23.24 36.99
C VAL A 36 -2.12 -21.75 36.87
N MET A 37 -2.54 -21.14 35.76
CA MET A 37 -2.32 -19.71 35.49
C MET A 37 -2.94 -18.81 36.56
N ARG A 38 -4.18 -19.10 36.95
CA ARG A 38 -4.90 -18.29 37.92
C ARG A 38 -4.25 -18.33 39.31
N ASN A 39 -3.69 -19.48 39.67
CA ASN A 39 -2.97 -19.62 40.94
C ASN A 39 -1.58 -19.01 40.88
N LEU A 40 -0.87 -19.11 39.74
CA LEU A 40 0.38 -18.38 39.53
C LEU A 40 0.17 -16.85 39.62
N ASP A 41 -0.93 -16.33 39.04
CA ASP A 41 -1.30 -14.90 39.13
C ASP A 41 -1.65 -14.47 40.58
N ARG A 42 -2.12 -15.40 41.42
CA ARG A 42 -2.38 -15.15 42.86
C ARG A 42 -1.12 -15.22 43.74
N GLY A 43 0.01 -15.66 43.18
CA GLY A 43 1.28 -15.74 43.89
C GLY A 43 1.68 -17.14 44.38
N TYR A 44 0.94 -18.19 44.02
CA TYR A 44 1.35 -19.56 44.32
C TYR A 44 2.61 -19.94 43.51
N SER A 45 3.48 -20.75 44.12
CA SER A 45 4.69 -21.21 43.46
C SER A 45 4.41 -22.37 42.51
N ARG A 46 5.13 -22.42 41.38
CA ARG A 46 5.05 -23.58 40.45
C ARG A 46 5.31 -24.92 41.13
N LYS A 47 6.13 -24.94 42.19
CA LYS A 47 6.49 -26.15 42.93
C LYS A 47 5.29 -26.68 43.70
N GLU A 48 4.50 -25.80 44.31
CA GLU A 48 3.26 -26.14 45.04
C GLU A 48 2.18 -26.66 44.10
N LEU A 49 2.16 -26.14 42.86
CA LEU A 49 1.23 -26.57 41.82
C LEU A 49 1.68 -27.82 41.06
N GLY A 50 2.87 -28.36 41.34
CA GLY A 50 3.41 -29.52 40.61
C GLY A 50 3.71 -29.22 39.13
N VAL A 51 4.02 -27.96 38.78
CA VAL A 51 4.22 -27.52 37.39
C VAL A 51 5.71 -27.30 37.10
N SER A 52 6.17 -27.79 35.94
CA SER A 52 7.54 -27.57 35.49
C SER A 52 7.79 -26.10 35.13
N TYR A 53 9.03 -25.64 35.31
CA TYR A 53 9.42 -24.25 35.05
C TYR A 53 9.14 -23.82 33.60
N VAL A 54 9.47 -24.68 32.64
CA VAL A 54 9.23 -24.41 31.21
C VAL A 54 7.75 -24.25 30.92
N LYS A 55 6.91 -25.10 31.53
CA LYS A 55 5.45 -25.02 31.38
C LYS A 55 4.92 -23.72 31.95
N GLU A 56 5.38 -23.31 33.14
CA GLU A 56 5.01 -22.03 33.76
C GLU A 56 5.35 -20.84 32.85
N LYS A 57 6.57 -20.78 32.31
CA LYS A 57 7.00 -19.69 31.42
C LYS A 57 6.23 -19.69 30.10
N ARG A 58 6.03 -20.85 29.47
CA ARG A 58 5.21 -20.98 28.26
C ARG A 58 3.79 -20.48 28.48
N LEU A 59 3.20 -20.87 29.61
CA LEU A 59 1.88 -20.43 30.02
C LEU A 59 1.87 -18.89 30.17
N ARG A 60 2.79 -18.30 30.93
CA ARG A 60 2.89 -16.84 31.11
C ARG A 60 3.03 -16.07 29.79
N VAL A 61 3.87 -16.55 28.88
CA VAL A 61 4.05 -15.96 27.54
C VAL A 61 2.76 -16.03 26.72
N ASN A 62 2.08 -17.18 26.71
CA ASN A 62 0.81 -17.34 26.00
C ASN A 62 -0.27 -16.39 26.53
N MET A 63 -0.32 -16.18 27.85
CA MET A 63 -1.22 -15.18 28.45
C MET A 63 -0.86 -13.75 27.99
N GLY A 64 0.43 -13.42 27.98
CA GLY A 64 0.91 -12.12 27.49
C GLY A 64 0.55 -11.88 26.03
N LEU A 65 0.76 -12.89 25.17
CA LEU A 65 0.43 -12.84 23.75
C LEU A 65 -1.08 -12.67 23.53
N LYS A 66 -1.92 -13.40 24.27
CA LYS A 66 -3.38 -13.27 24.20
C LYS A 66 -3.83 -11.86 24.58
N ARG A 67 -3.31 -11.31 25.68
CA ARG A 67 -3.60 -9.92 26.10
C ARG A 67 -3.14 -8.90 25.06
N LEU A 68 -1.98 -9.11 24.44
CA LEU A 68 -1.50 -8.24 23.37
C LEU A 68 -2.43 -8.30 22.15
N ARG A 69 -2.79 -9.50 21.70
CA ARG A 69 -3.74 -9.71 20.60
C ARG A 69 -5.06 -9.00 20.87
N ASP A 70 -5.59 -9.11 22.08
CA ASP A 70 -6.85 -8.45 22.45
C ASP A 70 -6.71 -6.92 22.43
N ARG A 71 -5.57 -6.36 22.88
CA ARG A 71 -5.30 -4.91 22.77
C ARG A 71 -5.16 -4.44 21.34
N VAL A 72 -4.46 -5.22 20.49
CA VAL A 72 -4.29 -4.92 19.07
C VAL A 72 -5.63 -4.95 18.35
N LYS A 73 -6.47 -5.95 18.62
CA LYS A 73 -7.82 -6.03 18.05
C LYS A 73 -8.66 -4.79 18.39
N LYS A 74 -8.67 -4.39 19.67
CA LYS A 74 -9.35 -3.16 20.11
C LYS A 74 -8.82 -1.89 19.42
N HIS A 75 -7.52 -1.82 19.16
CA HIS A 75 -6.94 -0.70 18.41
C HIS A 75 -7.35 -0.73 16.94
N HIS A 76 -7.34 -1.90 16.30
CA HIS A 76 -7.83 -2.06 14.93
C HIS A 76 -9.28 -1.63 14.77
N GLU A 77 -10.15 -2.00 15.71
CA GLU A 77 -11.56 -1.59 15.72
C GLU A 77 -11.67 -0.06 15.76
N LYS A 78 -10.98 0.60 16.71
CA LYS A 78 -10.95 2.07 16.83
C LYS A 78 -10.34 2.78 15.61
N VAL A 79 -9.28 2.21 15.03
CA VAL A 79 -8.64 2.77 13.83
C VAL A 79 -9.56 2.60 12.63
N GLY A 80 -10.26 1.48 12.51
CA GLY A 80 -11.26 1.25 11.47
C GLY A 80 -12.37 2.31 11.50
N GLU A 81 -12.92 2.61 12.68
CA GLU A 81 -13.91 3.68 12.85
C GLU A 81 -13.37 5.04 12.43
N LYS A 82 -12.15 5.40 12.87
CA LYS A 82 -11.50 6.67 12.51
C LYS A 82 -11.20 6.78 11.01
N ILE A 83 -10.72 5.71 10.38
CA ILE A 83 -10.45 5.67 8.94
C ILE A 83 -11.74 5.85 8.16
N GLN A 84 -12.85 5.25 8.58
CA GLN A 84 -14.14 5.45 7.91
C GLN A 84 -14.60 6.91 7.99
N ILE A 85 -14.41 7.58 9.13
CA ILE A 85 -14.72 9.01 9.28
C ILE A 85 -13.84 9.85 8.37
N VAL A 86 -12.52 9.64 8.42
CA VAL A 86 -11.57 10.37 7.57
C VAL A 86 -11.83 10.11 6.09
N ALA A 87 -12.17 8.89 5.69
CA ALA A 87 -12.52 8.58 4.30
C ALA A 87 -13.79 9.31 3.84
N ARG A 88 -14.80 9.43 4.70
CA ARG A 88 -16.01 10.24 4.41
C ARG A 88 -15.67 11.73 4.29
N THR A 89 -14.88 12.27 5.23
CA THR A 89 -14.49 13.68 5.24
C THR A 89 -13.53 14.03 4.09
N ALA A 90 -12.56 13.17 3.79
CA ALA A 90 -11.66 13.31 2.64
C ALA A 90 -12.40 13.14 1.31
N GLY A 91 -13.44 12.29 1.27
CA GLY A 91 -14.38 12.22 0.16
C GLY A 91 -15.08 13.55 -0.10
N MET A 92 -15.48 14.27 0.96
CA MET A 92 -16.08 15.61 0.85
C MET A 92 -15.06 16.69 0.42
N HIS A 93 -13.80 16.61 0.87
CA HIS A 93 -12.76 17.59 0.50
C HIS A 93 -12.02 17.27 -0.81
N ARG A 94 -12.28 16.13 -1.46
CA ARG A 94 -11.63 15.76 -2.73
C ARG A 94 -11.97 16.77 -3.83
N ASP A 95 -13.23 17.16 -3.93
CA ASP A 95 -13.70 18.08 -4.96
C ASP A 95 -13.10 19.48 -4.72
N GLU A 96 -13.04 19.94 -3.47
CA GLU A 96 -12.38 21.21 -3.11
C GLU A 96 -10.88 21.23 -3.42
N TRP A 97 -10.17 20.11 -3.23
CA TRP A 97 -8.75 19.99 -3.58
C TRP A 97 -8.53 19.97 -5.09
N VAL A 98 -9.40 19.31 -5.83
CA VAL A 98 -9.36 19.28 -7.30
C VAL A 98 -9.60 20.68 -7.85
N GLU A 99 -10.65 21.36 -7.42
CA GLU A 99 -10.96 22.73 -7.84
C GLU A 99 -9.82 23.72 -7.51
N LYS A 100 -9.24 23.60 -6.31
CA LYS A 100 -8.11 24.46 -5.91
C LYS A 100 -6.85 24.16 -6.71
N SER A 101 -6.63 22.90 -7.09
CA SER A 101 -5.51 22.50 -7.93
C SER A 101 -5.69 22.99 -9.36
N ASP A 102 -6.89 22.84 -9.93
CA ASP A 102 -7.22 23.31 -11.29
C ASP A 102 -7.06 24.83 -11.41
N ARG A 103 -7.47 25.59 -10.39
CA ARG A 103 -7.27 27.05 -10.35
C ARG A 103 -5.79 27.44 -10.30
N LEU A 104 -4.96 26.69 -9.57
CA LEU A 104 -3.52 26.94 -9.50
C LEU A 104 -2.82 26.60 -10.82
N VAL A 105 -3.21 25.49 -11.45
CA VAL A 105 -2.70 25.08 -12.76
C VAL A 105 -3.11 26.09 -13.84
N ALA A 106 -4.37 26.54 -13.84
CA ALA A 106 -4.86 27.55 -14.78
C ALA A 106 -4.10 28.88 -14.65
N GLY A 107 -3.93 29.40 -13.44
CA GLY A 107 -3.17 30.63 -13.22
C GLY A 107 -1.69 30.48 -13.57
N PHE A 108 -1.09 29.31 -13.35
CA PHE A 108 0.27 29.03 -13.80
C PHE A 108 0.40 29.03 -15.32
N LEU A 109 -0.54 28.39 -16.03
CA LEU A 109 -0.54 28.31 -17.49
C LEU A 109 -0.72 29.69 -18.12
N GLU A 110 -1.60 30.53 -17.57
CA GLU A 110 -1.78 31.92 -18.01
C GLU A 110 -0.46 32.71 -17.91
N MET A 111 0.22 32.65 -16.76
CA MET A 111 1.52 33.29 -16.58
C MET A 111 2.62 32.71 -17.49
N PHE A 112 2.54 31.42 -17.80
CA PHE A 112 3.48 30.73 -18.68
C PHE A 112 3.27 31.13 -20.15
N GLU A 113 2.02 31.18 -20.62
CA GLU A 113 1.66 31.62 -21.97
C GLU A 113 2.12 33.06 -22.22
N GLU A 114 1.87 33.97 -21.28
CA GLU A 114 2.37 35.34 -21.39
C GLU A 114 3.89 35.42 -21.55
N ARG A 115 4.63 34.61 -20.78
CA ARG A 115 6.10 34.57 -20.88
C ARG A 115 6.57 33.96 -22.20
N CYS A 116 5.89 32.91 -22.68
CA CYS A 116 6.17 32.30 -23.98
C CYS A 116 5.89 33.26 -25.14
N HIS A 117 4.82 34.05 -25.07
CA HIS A 117 4.54 35.09 -26.07
C HIS A 117 5.59 36.18 -26.07
N LYS A 118 6.00 36.70 -24.90
CA LYS A 118 7.08 37.69 -24.77
C LYS A 118 8.43 37.15 -25.28
N MET A 119 8.70 35.87 -25.05
CA MET A 119 9.91 35.23 -25.56
C MET A 119 9.84 34.98 -27.07
N GLY A 120 8.67 34.56 -27.58
CA GLY A 120 8.41 34.35 -29.00
C GLY A 120 8.50 35.64 -29.80
N THR A 121 8.01 36.76 -29.27
CA THR A 121 8.17 38.08 -29.91
C THR A 121 9.63 38.52 -29.92
N ALA A 122 10.38 38.34 -28.82
CA ALA A 122 11.81 38.68 -28.76
C ALA A 122 12.65 37.82 -29.72
N ILE A 123 12.35 36.52 -29.86
CA ILE A 123 13.01 35.64 -30.83
C ILE A 123 12.67 36.07 -32.26
N ARG A 124 11.40 36.37 -32.54
CA ARG A 124 10.96 36.86 -33.85
C ARG A 124 11.64 38.18 -34.22
N GLU A 125 11.75 39.12 -33.28
CA GLU A 125 12.47 40.39 -33.48
C GLU A 125 13.96 40.16 -33.77
N ARG A 126 14.62 39.26 -33.05
CA ARG A 126 16.03 38.91 -33.29
C ARG A 126 16.22 38.29 -34.67
N ILE A 127 15.34 37.38 -35.09
CA ILE A 127 15.38 36.77 -36.43
C ILE A 127 15.12 37.82 -37.52
N GLN A 128 14.11 38.68 -37.35
CA GLN A 128 13.78 39.74 -38.32
C GLN A 128 14.87 40.82 -38.44
N LYS A 129 15.57 41.14 -37.34
CA LYS A 129 16.73 42.05 -37.35
C LYS A 129 17.94 41.42 -38.05
N ARG A 130 18.15 40.11 -37.88
CA ARG A 130 19.21 39.35 -38.55
C ARG A 130 18.96 39.23 -40.06
N LEU A 131 17.71 38.99 -40.47
CA LEU A 131 17.28 39.01 -41.87
C LEU A 131 17.46 40.39 -42.52
N ARG A 132 17.06 41.48 -41.85
CA ARG A 132 17.29 42.85 -42.34
C ARG A 132 18.78 43.22 -42.42
N GLY A 133 19.60 42.76 -41.47
CA GLY A 133 21.05 42.96 -41.50
C GLY A 133 21.78 42.17 -42.59
N GLN A 134 21.21 41.04 -43.03
CA GLN A 134 21.75 40.25 -44.14
C GLN A 134 21.50 40.93 -45.50
N HIS A 135 20.34 41.60 -45.66
CA HIS A 135 20.04 42.41 -46.85
C HIS A 135 20.97 43.63 -47.00
N PHE A 136 21.51 44.16 -45.89
CA PHE A 136 22.50 45.26 -45.90
C PHE A 136 23.93 44.78 -46.24
N ARG A 137 24.25 43.49 -46.04
CA ARG A 137 25.59 42.94 -46.28
C ARG A 137 25.77 42.30 -47.67
N GLY A 138 24.68 42.12 -48.42
CA GLY A 138 24.69 41.64 -49.82
C GLY A 138 24.75 42.75 -50.88
N LEU A 139 24.77 44.03 -50.50
CA LEU A 139 24.77 45.18 -51.41
C LEU A 139 26.13 45.88 -51.55
N MET A 140 27.22 45.28 -51.06
CA MET A 140 28.53 45.95 -50.97
C MET A 140 29.73 45.13 -51.45
N TYR A 141 29.54 44.08 -52.26
CA TYR A 141 30.65 43.47 -53.01
C TYR A 141 30.18 42.88 -54.35
N ASN A 142 30.73 43.47 -55.43
CA ASN A 142 31.08 42.91 -56.75
C ASN A 142 30.19 43.28 -57.96
N ASP A 143 30.52 44.44 -58.54
CA ASP A 143 30.58 44.81 -59.97
C ASP A 143 31.97 45.49 -60.04
N ASP A 144 33.01 45.12 -60.78
CA ASP A 144 33.16 44.53 -62.10
C ASP A 144 34.47 43.71 -62.12
N ASN A 145 34.54 42.64 -62.91
CA ASN A 145 35.48 42.53 -64.04
C ASN A 145 35.28 41.17 -64.74
N GLU A 146 35.29 41.28 -66.06
CA GLU A 146 35.08 40.28 -67.11
C GLU A 146 36.04 39.10 -66.99
N ASP A 147 35.58 37.91 -67.41
CA ASP A 147 36.13 37.22 -68.59
C ASP A 147 35.50 35.82 -68.76
N GLU A 148 35.05 35.55 -69.99
CA GLU A 148 35.13 34.30 -70.80
C GLU A 148 35.18 32.92 -70.10
N LEU A 149 34.62 31.81 -70.59
CA LEU A 149 33.90 31.39 -71.79
C LEU A 149 33.77 29.84 -71.65
N TYR A 150 32.83 29.26 -72.41
CA TYR A 150 32.63 27.85 -72.75
C TYR A 150 31.69 26.95 -71.91
N GLU A 151 30.76 26.39 -72.68
CA GLU A 151 29.78 25.33 -72.45
C GLU A 151 30.39 23.95 -72.14
N ASP A 152 29.47 23.04 -71.83
CA ASP A 152 29.49 21.59 -72.03
C ASP A 152 29.82 20.77 -70.76
N SER A 153 29.09 19.74 -70.35
CA SER A 153 28.13 18.88 -71.05
C SER A 153 27.09 18.32 -70.04
N GLU A 154 25.95 17.87 -70.57
CA GLU A 154 24.97 17.01 -69.88
C GLU A 154 25.60 15.73 -69.30
N GLU A 155 24.91 15.15 -68.30
CA GLU A 155 24.73 13.72 -67.96
C GLU A 155 24.67 13.58 -66.42
N GLY A 156 23.73 12.92 -65.76
CA GLY A 156 22.64 12.05 -66.14
C GLY A 156 21.92 11.63 -64.84
N TYR A 157 20.68 11.19 -64.97
CA TYR A 157 19.83 10.67 -63.89
C TYR A 157 20.49 9.52 -63.10
N SER A 158 20.22 9.39 -61.79
CA SER A 158 19.18 8.45 -61.32
C SER A 158 18.94 8.50 -59.80
N SER A 159 17.66 8.33 -59.46
CA SER A 159 17.05 8.02 -58.16
C SER A 159 17.62 6.77 -57.46
N ILE A 160 17.00 6.43 -56.30
CA ILE A 160 16.98 5.15 -55.53
C ILE A 160 17.91 5.25 -54.31
N GLU A 161 17.57 4.98 -53.04
CA GLU A 161 16.44 4.42 -52.27
C GLU A 161 16.70 4.91 -50.81
N GLY A 162 15.77 5.04 -49.86
CA GLY A 162 14.62 4.19 -49.61
C GLY A 162 15.02 2.95 -48.81
N GLU A 163 15.64 3.07 -47.62
CA GLU A 163 15.67 1.93 -46.68
C GLU A 163 15.74 2.34 -45.20
N LYS A 164 15.28 1.39 -44.39
CA LYS A 164 14.70 1.46 -43.05
C LYS A 164 15.69 1.70 -41.91
#